data_AF-A0AAW1Q9X2-F1
#
_entry.id   AF-A0AAW1Q9X2-F1
#
_cell.length_a   1.000
_cell.length_b   1.000
_cell.length_c   1.000
_cell.angle_alpha   90.00
_cell.angle_beta   90.00
_cell.angle_gamma   90.00
#
_symmetry.space_group_name_H-M   'P 1'
#
loop_
_entity.id
_entity.type
_entity.pdbx_description
1 polymer ?
#
loop_
_entity_poly.entity_id
_entity_poly.type
_entity_poly.pdbx_seq_one_letter_code
_entity_poly.pdbx_strand_id
1 'polypeptide(L)'
;MLQGTLHVKPTGAHPTSRLLAAGGRSGPAQLDAPKCELCIVYDNLADTFGKGGLSLPSVTDISSKFDIQEGLATPLRYSELRLAPSAVRLVVAPLTAAPSMVEQAVEVSDSIRRIIPTGYVVLENDPSLFHVTLFHTSQAFDPRPDPFDPSPDLSTDPQSRPVITPQLLDHELQTVHGLAASVGPINLEVYRVVFADSGTLLLCSIDRSGQLTRLRQQLRASFPGASTKQTSTMHVSLLRVLTPQQLSPDVIRDIQEACDTWTERLRGRTFTLDRLWHIREHIFAAVTGKRVEIRLAEPQVATFR
;
A
#
# COMPACT_ATOMS: atom_id res chain seq x y z
N MET A 1 30.53 8.30 -45.57
CA MET A 1 31.62 9.24 -45.19
C MET A 1 31.01 10.39 -44.41
N LEU A 2 31.77 10.88 -43.43
CA LEU A 2 31.56 12.00 -42.50
C LEU A 2 30.89 11.68 -41.15
N GLN A 3 31.79 11.72 -40.18
CA GLN A 3 31.69 11.63 -38.72
C GLN A 3 31.16 12.93 -38.11
N GLY A 4 30.71 12.86 -36.86
CA GLY A 4 30.44 14.04 -36.03
C GLY A 4 30.16 13.68 -34.57
N THR A 5 31.19 13.26 -33.84
CA THR A 5 31.22 13.16 -32.37
C THR A 5 31.36 14.53 -31.73
N LEU A 6 30.61 14.80 -30.65
CA LEU A 6 30.90 15.88 -29.71
C LEU A 6 30.92 15.35 -28.27
N HIS A 7 32.08 15.57 -27.65
CA HIS A 7 32.43 15.32 -26.26
C HIS A 7 32.45 16.68 -25.55
N VAL A 8 31.83 16.82 -24.37
CA VAL A 8 32.16 17.88 -23.40
C VAL A 8 32.13 17.28 -21.99
N LYS A 9 33.22 17.51 -21.25
CA LYS A 9 33.53 17.03 -19.90
C LYS A 9 32.84 17.84 -18.79
N PRO A 10 32.72 17.29 -17.56
CA PRO A 10 32.14 17.97 -16.40
C PRO A 10 33.19 18.74 -15.58
N THR A 11 32.77 19.87 -14.99
CA THR A 11 33.53 20.61 -13.96
C THR A 11 32.77 20.55 -12.64
N GLY A 12 33.42 20.04 -11.60
CA GLY A 12 32.87 19.95 -10.24
C GLY A 12 33.13 21.20 -9.39
N ALA A 13 32.52 21.21 -8.20
CA ALA A 13 33.07 21.78 -6.97
C ALA A 13 32.15 21.44 -5.78
N HIS A 14 32.67 20.68 -4.82
CA HIS A 14 32.15 20.61 -3.45
C HIS A 14 32.56 21.86 -2.67
N PRO A 15 31.78 22.27 -1.66
CA PRO A 15 32.33 22.95 -0.50
C PRO A 15 32.12 22.12 0.78
N THR A 16 33.23 21.69 1.36
CA THR A 16 33.37 21.45 2.80
C THR A 16 33.68 22.78 3.51
N SER A 17 33.01 23.11 4.62
CA SER A 17 33.68 23.68 5.80
C SER A 17 32.79 23.92 7.02
N ARG A 18 33.33 23.42 8.16
CA ARG A 18 33.49 24.04 9.49
C ARG A 18 32.30 24.27 10.42
N LEU A 19 32.37 23.51 11.53
CA LEU A 19 31.96 23.89 12.88
C LEU A 19 32.40 25.31 13.26
N LEU A 20 31.51 26.03 13.94
CA LEU A 20 31.83 26.95 15.04
C LEU A 20 30.71 26.87 16.08
N ALA A 21 31.10 26.66 17.33
CA ALA A 21 30.23 26.60 18.49
C ALA A 21 29.91 28.02 19.02
N ALA A 22 28.70 28.21 19.53
CA ALA A 22 28.38 29.25 20.50
C ALA A 22 27.30 28.72 21.45
N GLY A 23 27.60 28.78 22.75
CA GLY A 23 26.74 28.28 23.82
C GLY A 23 25.53 29.15 24.07
N GLY A 24 24.42 28.49 24.42
CA GLY A 24 23.22 29.10 24.97
C GLY A 24 22.40 28.01 25.65
N ARG A 25 22.13 28.18 26.94
CA ARG A 25 21.25 27.29 27.72
C ARG A 25 19.83 27.43 27.21
N SER A 26 19.23 26.34 26.77
CA SER A 26 17.79 26.17 26.55
C SER A 26 17.43 24.75 26.99
N GLY A 27 16.20 24.57 27.50
CA GLY A 27 15.70 23.35 28.16
C GLY A 27 15.75 22.10 27.27
N PRO A 28 15.20 20.95 27.71
CA PRO A 28 15.23 19.73 26.92
C PRO A 28 14.52 19.99 25.59
N ALA A 29 15.33 20.21 24.55
CA ALA A 29 14.88 20.21 23.18
C ALA A 29 14.27 18.83 22.98
N GLN A 30 12.95 18.81 22.77
CA GLN A 30 12.30 17.70 22.11
C GLN A 30 12.96 17.63 20.74
N LEU A 31 14.03 16.82 20.66
CA LEU A 31 14.73 16.55 19.42
C LEU A 31 13.67 15.92 18.51
N ASP A 32 13.17 16.72 17.57
CA ASP A 32 12.34 16.24 16.46
C ASP A 32 13.14 15.13 15.81
N ALA A 33 12.77 13.88 16.13
CA ALA A 33 13.32 12.73 15.45
C ALA A 33 13.11 12.96 13.94
N PRO A 34 14.11 12.65 13.09
CA PRO A 34 13.96 12.83 11.66
C PRO A 34 12.65 12.20 11.21
N LYS A 35 11.74 12.99 10.61
CA LYS A 35 10.49 12.45 10.06
C LYS A 35 10.87 11.30 9.13
N CYS A 36 10.36 10.11 9.41
CA CYS A 36 10.49 8.95 8.52
C CYS A 36 10.00 9.36 7.12
N GLU A 37 10.68 8.96 6.05
CA GLU A 37 10.31 9.34 4.68
C GLU A 37 8.84 9.00 4.36
N LEU A 38 8.31 7.91 4.92
CA LEU A 38 6.91 7.54 4.80
C LEU A 38 5.95 8.56 5.42
N CYS A 39 6.34 9.19 6.53
CA CYS A 39 5.57 10.24 7.17
C CYS A 39 5.35 11.42 6.22
N ILE A 40 6.38 11.80 5.47
CA ILE A 40 6.28 12.87 4.45
C ILE A 40 5.29 12.47 3.36
N VAL A 41 5.31 11.21 2.92
CA VAL A 41 4.34 10.70 1.94
C VAL A 41 2.91 10.79 2.46
N TYR A 42 2.67 10.41 3.72
CA TYR A 42 1.34 10.47 4.32
C TYR A 42 0.83 11.89 4.53
N ASP A 43 1.71 12.80 4.97
CA ASP A 43 1.41 14.22 5.09
C ASP A 43 1.05 14.80 3.71
N ASN A 44 1.81 14.47 2.66
CA ASN A 44 1.54 14.92 1.29
C ASN A 44 0.21 14.39 0.72
N LEU A 45 -0.18 13.15 1.05
CA LEU A 45 -1.47 12.60 0.63
C LEU A 45 -2.64 13.38 1.24
N ALA A 46 -2.56 13.68 2.53
CA ALA A 46 -3.57 14.49 3.23
C ALA A 46 -3.61 15.92 2.67
N ASP A 47 -2.45 16.55 2.48
CA ASP A 47 -2.33 17.89 1.92
C ASP A 47 -2.92 18.00 0.50
N THR A 48 -2.66 17.01 -0.34
CA THR A 48 -3.17 16.97 -1.72
C THR A 48 -4.70 16.95 -1.72
N PHE A 49 -5.31 16.06 -0.91
CA PHE A 49 -6.75 16.00 -0.78
C PHE A 49 -7.34 17.27 -0.15
N GLY A 50 -6.77 17.77 0.96
CA GLY A 50 -7.28 18.96 1.64
C GLY A 50 -7.27 20.22 0.78
N LYS A 51 -6.31 20.34 -0.15
CA LYS A 51 -6.20 21.49 -1.08
C LYS A 51 -7.04 21.32 -2.34
N GLY A 52 -7.11 20.11 -2.89
CA GLY A 52 -7.66 19.85 -4.23
C GLY A 52 -8.95 19.03 -4.28
N GLY A 53 -9.34 18.41 -3.17
CA GLY A 53 -10.41 17.42 -3.13
C GLY A 53 -10.06 16.15 -3.90
N LEU A 54 -11.05 15.59 -4.61
CA LEU A 54 -10.88 14.39 -5.40
C LEU A 54 -10.16 14.66 -6.72
N SER A 55 -9.23 13.76 -7.06
CA SER A 55 -8.68 13.60 -8.40
C SER A 55 -9.71 12.88 -9.27
N LEU A 56 -10.58 13.64 -9.95
CA LEU A 56 -11.65 13.08 -10.79
C LEU A 56 -11.16 12.07 -11.85
N PRO A 57 -9.98 12.26 -12.50
CA PRO A 57 -9.43 11.23 -13.39
C PRO A 57 -9.16 9.92 -12.66
N SER A 58 -8.59 9.97 -11.45
CA SER A 58 -8.30 8.79 -10.65
C SER A 58 -9.58 8.09 -10.17
N VAL A 59 -10.58 8.87 -9.74
CA VAL A 59 -11.89 8.33 -9.32
C VAL A 59 -12.64 7.72 -10.51
N THR A 60 -12.53 8.31 -11.70
CA THR A 60 -13.13 7.76 -12.92
C THR A 60 -12.46 6.44 -13.32
N ASP A 61 -11.13 6.39 -13.32
CA ASP A 61 -10.38 5.18 -13.66
C ASP A 61 -10.71 4.04 -12.69
N ILE A 62 -10.72 4.30 -11.38
CA ILE A 62 -11.04 3.27 -10.39
C ILE A 62 -12.51 2.84 -10.47
N SER A 63 -13.44 3.77 -10.66
CA SER A 63 -14.87 3.47 -10.84
C SER A 63 -15.14 2.57 -12.04
N SER A 64 -14.33 2.66 -13.11
CA SER A 64 -14.45 1.78 -14.28
C SER A 64 -14.21 0.29 -13.97
N LYS A 65 -13.73 -0.03 -12.76
CA LYS A 65 -13.46 -1.40 -12.29
C LYS A 65 -14.58 -1.95 -11.40
N PHE A 66 -15.70 -1.24 -11.32
CA PHE A 66 -16.88 -1.62 -10.54
C PHE A 66 -18.12 -1.60 -11.45
N ASP A 67 -19.00 -2.57 -11.26
CA ASP A 67 -20.39 -2.48 -11.71
C ASP A 67 -21.17 -1.66 -10.69
N ILE A 68 -21.68 -0.51 -11.11
CA ILE A 68 -22.39 0.43 -10.25
C ILE A 68 -23.86 0.47 -10.68
N GLN A 69 -24.73 -0.09 -9.86
CA GLN A 69 -26.17 -0.15 -10.09
C GLN A 69 -26.91 0.39 -8.88
N GLU A 70 -27.84 1.31 -9.10
CA GLU A 70 -28.69 1.89 -8.04
C GLU A 70 -27.91 2.43 -6.82
N GLY A 71 -26.69 2.93 -7.07
CA GLY A 71 -25.82 3.47 -6.03
C GLY A 71 -25.01 2.42 -5.24
N LEU A 72 -25.11 1.13 -5.60
CA LEU A 72 -24.30 0.05 -5.06
C LEU A 72 -23.16 -0.29 -6.02
N ALA A 73 -21.95 -0.40 -5.49
CA ALA A 73 -20.77 -0.79 -6.26
C ALA A 73 -20.37 -2.24 -5.98
N THR A 74 -20.24 -3.03 -7.04
CA THR A 74 -19.70 -4.39 -6.99
C THR A 74 -18.39 -4.44 -7.79
N PRO A 75 -17.26 -4.85 -7.20
CA PRO A 75 -16.01 -4.96 -7.94
C PRO A 75 -16.11 -6.00 -9.05
N LEU A 76 -15.59 -5.66 -10.24
CA LEU A 76 -15.59 -6.55 -11.39
C LEU A 76 -14.64 -7.73 -11.18
N ARG A 77 -15.00 -8.89 -11.74
CA ARG A 77 -14.09 -10.04 -11.84
C ARG A 77 -13.01 -9.74 -12.87
N TYR A 78 -11.84 -10.33 -12.67
CA TYR A 78 -10.75 -10.20 -13.63
C TYR A 78 -11.06 -10.79 -15.01
N SER A 79 -11.94 -11.78 -15.09
CA SER A 79 -12.45 -12.28 -16.37
C SER A 79 -13.24 -11.22 -17.15
N GLU A 80 -13.98 -10.34 -16.46
CA GLU A 80 -14.74 -9.24 -17.08
C GLU A 80 -13.79 -8.13 -17.54
N LEU A 81 -12.64 -8.00 -16.87
CA LEU A 81 -11.52 -7.15 -17.26
C LEU A 81 -10.57 -7.82 -18.28
N ARG A 82 -10.97 -8.99 -18.83
CA ARG A 82 -10.21 -9.78 -19.82
C ARG A 82 -8.81 -10.18 -19.36
N LEU A 83 -8.61 -10.36 -18.07
CA LEU A 83 -7.36 -10.87 -17.52
C LEU A 83 -7.45 -12.40 -17.37
N ALA A 84 -6.31 -13.05 -17.57
CA ALA A 84 -6.20 -14.49 -17.46
C ALA A 84 -6.36 -14.96 -15.99
N PRO A 85 -6.73 -16.23 -15.75
CA PRO A 85 -6.79 -16.77 -14.39
C PRO A 85 -5.45 -16.61 -13.65
N SER A 86 -5.50 -16.25 -12.37
CA SER A 86 -4.30 -15.96 -11.55
C SER A 86 -3.38 -14.88 -12.12
N ALA A 87 -3.88 -13.98 -12.99
CA ALA A 87 -3.12 -12.84 -13.49
C ALA A 87 -2.77 -11.82 -12.39
N VAL A 88 -3.46 -11.84 -11.25
CA VAL A 88 -3.16 -10.97 -10.11
C VAL A 88 -2.81 -11.82 -8.90
N ARG A 89 -1.62 -11.56 -8.36
CA ARG A 89 -1.02 -12.35 -7.28
C ARG A 89 -0.24 -11.43 -6.37
N LEU A 90 -0.52 -11.54 -5.08
CA LEU A 90 0.02 -10.63 -4.08
C LEU A 90 0.22 -11.31 -2.74
N VAL A 91 1.16 -10.75 -1.98
CA VAL A 91 1.42 -11.07 -0.59
C VAL A 91 0.91 -9.91 0.25
N VAL A 92 0.04 -10.20 1.20
CA VAL A 92 -0.52 -9.23 2.14
C VAL A 92 -0.38 -9.73 3.57
N ALA A 93 -0.41 -8.84 4.54
CA ALA A 93 -0.48 -9.17 5.96
C ALA A 93 -1.88 -8.78 6.47
N PRO A 94 -2.76 -9.74 6.77
CA PRO A 94 -4.11 -9.47 7.23
C PRO A 94 -4.14 -8.92 8.65
N LEU A 95 -5.13 -8.08 8.95
CA LEU A 95 -5.35 -7.55 10.29
C LEU A 95 -6.09 -8.54 11.22
N THR A 96 -6.36 -9.77 10.78
CA THR A 96 -7.09 -10.78 11.56
C THR A 96 -6.42 -11.13 12.90
N ALA A 97 -5.11 -10.88 13.05
CA ALA A 97 -4.37 -11.04 14.31
C ALA A 97 -4.45 -9.81 15.24
N ALA A 98 -5.08 -8.72 14.80
CA ALA A 98 -5.19 -7.46 15.52
C ALA A 98 -6.66 -6.99 15.59
N PRO A 99 -7.56 -7.74 16.28
CA PRO A 99 -8.99 -7.47 16.29
C PRO A 99 -9.34 -6.06 16.80
N SER A 100 -8.65 -5.57 17.82
CA SER A 100 -8.86 -4.20 18.31
C SER A 100 -8.54 -3.14 17.27
N MET A 101 -7.57 -3.40 16.38
CA MET A 101 -7.25 -2.48 15.28
C MET A 101 -8.31 -2.57 14.17
N VAL A 102 -8.87 -3.75 13.92
CA VAL A 102 -10.01 -3.91 13.00
C VAL A 102 -11.21 -3.09 13.48
N GLU A 103 -11.57 -3.20 14.76
CA GLU A 103 -12.67 -2.42 15.36
C GLU A 103 -12.45 -0.91 15.19
N GLN A 104 -11.24 -0.43 15.47
CA GLN A 104 -10.89 0.98 15.29
C GLN A 104 -10.95 1.42 13.82
N ALA A 105 -10.48 0.58 12.90
CA ALA A 105 -10.54 0.84 11.48
C ALA A 105 -11.99 0.92 10.97
N VAL A 106 -12.90 0.11 11.52
CA VAL A 106 -14.34 0.22 11.26
C VAL A 106 -14.90 1.54 11.80
N GLU A 107 -14.59 1.91 13.05
CA GLU A 107 -15.06 3.20 13.61
C GLU A 107 -14.59 4.40 12.78
N VAL A 108 -13.35 4.35 12.27
CA VAL A 108 -12.80 5.36 11.36
C VAL A 108 -13.60 5.39 10.05
N SER A 109 -13.83 4.24 9.42
CA SER A 109 -14.62 4.13 8.19
C SER A 109 -16.01 4.73 8.36
N ASP A 110 -16.74 4.30 9.39
CA ASP A 110 -18.09 4.76 9.72
C ASP A 110 -18.13 6.28 9.95
N SER A 111 -17.13 6.81 10.67
CA SER A 111 -17.04 8.24 10.96
C SER A 111 -16.93 9.07 9.69
N ILE A 112 -16.07 8.66 8.76
CA ILE A 112 -15.86 9.37 7.49
C ILE A 112 -17.06 9.15 6.55
N ARG A 113 -17.61 7.93 6.53
CA ARG A 113 -18.78 7.58 5.73
C ARG A 113 -19.99 8.48 5.99
N ARG A 114 -20.21 8.91 7.25
CA ARG A 114 -21.29 9.82 7.65
C ARG A 114 -21.14 11.25 7.12
N ILE A 115 -19.92 11.67 6.77
CA ILE A 115 -19.63 13.01 6.25
C ILE A 115 -19.83 13.04 4.72
N ILE A 116 -19.58 11.92 4.05
CA ILE A 116 -19.74 11.81 2.60
C ILE A 116 -21.22 12.01 2.21
N PRO A 117 -21.56 12.94 1.28
CA PRO A 117 -22.94 13.27 0.95
C PRO A 117 -23.75 12.08 0.45
N THR A 118 -25.04 12.09 0.75
CA THR A 118 -26.02 11.18 0.15
C THR A 118 -26.02 11.35 -1.37
N GLY A 119 -26.00 10.25 -2.12
CA GLY A 119 -25.89 10.24 -3.59
C GLY A 119 -24.48 9.89 -4.09
N TYR A 120 -23.46 9.91 -3.23
CA TYR A 120 -22.16 9.34 -3.54
C TYR A 120 -22.19 7.82 -3.37
N VAL A 121 -21.60 7.13 -4.34
CA VAL A 121 -21.32 5.70 -4.30
C VAL A 121 -20.03 5.52 -3.52
N VAL A 122 -20.14 4.81 -2.40
CA VAL A 122 -19.02 4.50 -1.52
C VAL A 122 -18.97 2.99 -1.37
N LEU A 123 -17.80 2.42 -1.63
CA LEU A 123 -17.49 1.04 -1.31
C LEU A 123 -16.74 1.00 0.01
N GLU A 124 -17.32 0.35 1.01
CA GLU A 124 -16.64 0.05 2.26
C GLU A 124 -16.02 -1.35 2.15
N ASN A 125 -14.75 -1.47 2.52
CA ASN A 125 -14.08 -2.77 2.49
C ASN A 125 -14.60 -3.64 3.65
N ASP A 126 -14.80 -4.93 3.37
CA ASP A 126 -15.13 -5.92 4.39
C ASP A 126 -14.02 -5.94 5.46
N PRO A 127 -14.34 -5.74 6.76
CA PRO A 127 -13.35 -5.74 7.83
C PRO A 127 -12.54 -7.04 7.93
N SER A 128 -13.12 -8.17 7.53
CA SER A 128 -12.43 -9.46 7.48
C SER A 128 -11.33 -9.53 6.41
N LEU A 129 -11.32 -8.57 5.49
CA LEU A 129 -10.35 -8.43 4.41
C LEU A 129 -9.38 -7.27 4.64
N PHE A 130 -9.44 -6.57 5.77
CA PHE A 130 -8.45 -5.55 6.10
C PHE A 130 -7.04 -6.15 6.13
N HIS A 131 -6.13 -5.52 5.39
CA HIS A 131 -4.77 -5.99 5.22
C HIS A 131 -3.82 -4.84 4.92
N VAL A 132 -2.53 -5.09 5.13
CA VAL A 132 -1.44 -4.28 4.58
C VAL A 132 -0.86 -5.04 3.39
N THR A 133 -0.81 -4.42 2.22
CA THR A 133 -0.18 -5.05 1.05
C THR A 133 1.33 -5.01 1.19
N LEU A 134 2.00 -6.16 1.06
CA LEU A 134 3.46 -6.23 1.12
C LEU A 134 4.06 -6.13 -0.28
N PHE A 135 3.57 -6.95 -1.21
CA PHE A 135 4.21 -7.12 -2.51
C PHE A 135 3.26 -7.69 -3.55
N HIS A 136 3.31 -7.19 -4.78
CA HIS A 136 2.62 -7.80 -5.92
C HIS A 136 3.62 -8.59 -6.74
N THR A 137 3.51 -9.92 -6.77
CA THR A 137 4.23 -10.72 -7.78
C THR A 137 3.65 -10.44 -9.17
N SER A 138 2.36 -10.10 -9.23
CA SER A 138 1.64 -9.71 -10.44
C SER A 138 0.43 -8.83 -10.11
N GLN A 139 0.11 -7.82 -10.94
CA GLN A 139 -1.03 -6.92 -10.68
C GLN A 139 -1.89 -6.66 -11.92
N ALA A 140 -3.12 -6.19 -11.71
CA ALA A 140 -4.14 -6.12 -12.76
C ALA A 140 -3.72 -5.32 -14.01
N PHE A 141 -3.00 -4.22 -13.82
CA PHE A 141 -2.54 -3.35 -14.91
C PHE A 141 -1.11 -3.66 -15.38
N ASP A 142 -0.44 -4.62 -14.76
CA ASP A 142 0.86 -5.12 -15.18
C ASP A 142 0.98 -6.61 -14.81
N PRO A 143 0.19 -7.48 -15.46
CA PRO A 143 0.17 -8.90 -15.15
C PRO A 143 1.48 -9.55 -15.58
N ARG A 144 2.12 -10.29 -14.66
CA ARG A 144 3.38 -10.98 -14.83
C ARG A 144 3.14 -12.49 -14.90
N PRO A 145 3.43 -13.14 -16.04
CA PRO A 145 3.28 -14.59 -16.18
C PRO A 145 4.34 -15.36 -15.39
N ASP A 146 5.56 -14.83 -15.32
CA ASP A 146 6.66 -15.39 -14.54
C ASP A 146 7.28 -14.29 -13.66
N PRO A 147 7.13 -14.36 -12.32
CA PRO A 147 7.72 -13.37 -11.42
C PRO A 147 9.23 -13.56 -11.21
N PHE A 148 9.83 -14.66 -11.70
CA PHE A 148 11.25 -14.98 -11.57
C PHE A 148 12.08 -14.56 -12.79
N ASP A 149 11.44 -14.34 -13.94
CA ASP A 149 12.12 -13.88 -15.15
C ASP A 149 12.44 -12.37 -15.06
N PRO A 150 13.70 -11.94 -14.93
CA PRO A 150 14.06 -10.53 -14.85
C PRO A 150 13.87 -9.76 -16.16
N SER A 151 13.68 -10.45 -17.29
CA SER A 151 13.59 -9.86 -18.63
C SER A 151 12.38 -10.41 -19.40
N PRO A 152 11.17 -10.29 -18.84
CA PRO A 152 9.99 -10.82 -19.50
C PRO A 152 9.71 -10.01 -20.76
N ASP A 153 9.25 -10.68 -21.81
CA ASP A 153 8.70 -9.98 -22.97
C ASP A 153 7.37 -9.34 -22.57
N LEU A 154 7.39 -8.01 -22.40
CA LEU A 154 6.22 -7.20 -22.07
C LEU A 154 5.62 -6.49 -23.29
N SER A 155 6.14 -6.77 -24.50
CA SER A 155 5.63 -6.17 -25.74
C SER A 155 4.22 -6.64 -26.07
N THR A 156 3.86 -7.84 -25.63
CA THR A 156 2.49 -8.34 -25.71
C THR A 156 1.54 -7.59 -24.77
N ASP A 157 0.35 -7.32 -25.29
CA ASP A 157 -0.76 -6.76 -24.54
C ASP A 157 -0.99 -7.54 -23.22
N PRO A 158 -1.20 -6.85 -22.08
CA PRO A 158 -1.47 -7.47 -20.79
C PRO A 158 -2.49 -8.62 -20.79
N GLN A 159 -3.56 -8.50 -21.59
CA GLN A 159 -4.64 -9.49 -21.70
C GLN A 159 -4.22 -10.72 -22.51
N SER A 160 -3.15 -10.60 -23.29
CA SER A 160 -2.62 -11.65 -24.17
C SER A 160 -1.38 -12.34 -23.58
N ARG A 161 -0.92 -11.91 -22.40
CA ARG A 161 0.22 -12.55 -21.71
C ARG A 161 -0.15 -13.98 -21.28
N PRO A 162 0.81 -14.92 -21.30
CA PRO A 162 0.54 -16.31 -20.98
C PRO A 162 0.05 -16.50 -19.54
N VAL A 163 -0.69 -17.56 -19.30
CA VAL A 163 -1.10 -17.96 -17.94
C VAL A 163 0.13 -18.51 -17.22
N ILE A 164 0.31 -18.12 -15.95
CA ILE A 164 1.34 -18.71 -15.10
C ILE A 164 1.11 -20.22 -14.93
N THR A 165 2.16 -21.02 -15.03
CA THR A 165 2.05 -22.48 -14.90
C THR A 165 1.84 -22.90 -13.44
N PRO A 166 1.23 -24.06 -13.17
CA PRO A 166 1.11 -24.60 -11.82
C PRO A 166 2.47 -24.74 -11.10
N GLN A 167 3.51 -25.15 -11.83
CA GLN A 167 4.86 -25.31 -11.28
C GLN A 167 5.45 -23.97 -10.82
N LEU A 168 5.29 -22.90 -11.61
CA LEU A 168 5.74 -21.56 -11.23
C LEU A 168 4.92 -21.02 -10.05
N LEU A 169 3.62 -21.29 -10.01
CA LEU A 169 2.77 -20.92 -8.88
C LEU A 169 3.18 -21.61 -7.58
N ASP A 170 3.53 -22.89 -7.64
CA ASP A 170 4.00 -23.64 -6.48
C ASP A 170 5.38 -23.15 -6.04
N HIS A 171 6.28 -22.87 -6.98
CA HIS A 171 7.59 -22.26 -6.69
C HIS A 171 7.47 -20.86 -6.08
N GLU A 172 6.56 -20.03 -6.59
CA GLU A 172 6.21 -18.72 -6.02
C GLU A 172 5.77 -18.87 -4.56
N LEU A 173 4.84 -19.78 -4.29
CA LEU A 173 4.33 -20.03 -2.94
C LEU A 173 5.41 -20.55 -1.98
N GLN A 174 6.22 -21.52 -2.41
CA GLN A 174 7.34 -22.05 -1.59
C GLN A 174 8.36 -20.97 -1.26
N THR A 175 8.64 -20.07 -2.21
CA THR A 175 9.53 -18.93 -2.01
C THR A 175 8.99 -17.99 -0.92
N VAL A 176 7.69 -17.64 -0.99
CA VAL A 176 7.05 -16.81 0.05
C VAL A 176 7.07 -17.50 1.41
N HIS A 177 6.81 -18.81 1.48
CA HIS A 177 6.94 -19.60 2.72
C HIS A 177 8.34 -19.53 3.32
N GLY A 178 9.38 -19.76 2.50
CA GLY A 178 10.77 -19.72 2.96
C GLY A 178 11.17 -18.35 3.50
N LEU A 179 10.71 -17.27 2.86
CA LEU A 179 10.95 -15.90 3.33
C LEU A 179 10.20 -15.60 4.63
N ALA A 180 8.92 -15.98 4.73
CA ALA A 180 8.12 -15.80 5.93
C ALA A 180 8.72 -16.51 7.15
N ALA A 181 9.28 -17.71 6.95
CA ALA A 181 9.97 -18.46 8.00
C ALA A 181 11.27 -17.80 8.49
N SER A 182 11.78 -16.78 7.79
CA SER A 182 12.99 -16.04 8.17
C SER A 182 12.71 -14.70 8.85
N VAL A 183 11.44 -14.31 8.95
CA VAL A 183 10.99 -13.00 9.43
C VAL A 183 10.07 -13.20 10.63
N GLY A 184 10.37 -12.52 11.74
CA GLY A 184 9.53 -12.55 12.94
C GLY A 184 8.25 -11.73 12.78
N PRO A 185 7.41 -11.62 13.83
CA PRO A 185 6.19 -10.82 13.77
C PRO A 185 6.47 -9.36 13.40
N ILE A 186 5.59 -8.78 12.58
CA ILE A 186 5.69 -7.40 12.12
C ILE A 186 4.96 -6.50 13.12
N ASN A 187 5.67 -5.53 13.71
CA ASN A 187 5.06 -4.54 14.60
C ASN A 187 4.89 -3.21 13.88
N LEU A 188 3.64 -2.82 13.67
CA LEU A 188 3.27 -1.56 13.05
C LEU A 188 2.76 -0.58 14.10
N GLU A 189 2.99 0.71 13.86
CA GLU A 189 2.39 1.81 14.61
C GLU A 189 1.52 2.65 13.68
N VAL A 190 0.31 2.97 14.12
CA VAL A 190 -0.56 3.92 13.40
C VAL A 190 0.10 5.29 13.40
N TYR A 191 0.28 5.82 12.19
CA TYR A 191 0.85 7.15 11.99
C TYR A 191 -0.23 8.19 11.68
N ARG A 192 -1.12 7.89 10.73
CA ARG A 192 -2.09 8.86 10.22
C ARG A 192 -3.31 8.17 9.61
N VAL A 193 -4.49 8.76 9.78
CA VAL A 193 -5.66 8.47 8.97
C VAL A 193 -5.70 9.50 7.86
N VAL A 194 -5.80 9.06 6.61
CA VAL A 194 -5.73 9.93 5.44
C VAL A 194 -6.86 9.62 4.47
N PHE A 195 -7.57 10.65 4.03
CA PHE A 195 -8.37 10.56 2.82
C PHE A 195 -7.51 11.02 1.64
N ALA A 196 -7.24 10.12 0.69
CA ALA A 196 -6.44 10.45 -0.49
C ALA A 196 -7.31 11.03 -1.60
N ASP A 197 -6.72 11.87 -2.46
CA ASP A 197 -7.38 12.45 -3.64
C ASP A 197 -7.91 11.39 -4.62
N SER A 198 -7.35 10.18 -4.61
CA SER A 198 -7.90 9.00 -5.30
C SER A 198 -9.29 8.55 -4.81
N GLY A 199 -9.83 9.18 -3.77
CA GLY A 199 -11.11 8.82 -3.14
C GLY A 199 -11.00 7.71 -2.11
N THR A 200 -9.80 7.30 -1.70
CA THR A 200 -9.60 6.19 -0.76
C THR A 200 -9.31 6.70 0.65
N LEU A 201 -10.02 6.16 1.65
CA LEU A 201 -9.67 6.34 3.05
C LEU A 201 -8.64 5.28 3.47
N LEU A 202 -7.54 5.73 4.06
CA LEU A 202 -6.39 4.93 4.41
C LEU A 202 -6.06 5.06 5.90
N LEU A 203 -5.86 3.93 6.57
CA LEU A 203 -5.17 3.87 7.86
C LEU A 203 -3.68 3.62 7.59
N CYS A 204 -2.87 4.68 7.70
CA CYS A 204 -1.44 4.65 7.39
C CYS A 204 -0.61 4.33 8.64
N SER A 205 0.35 3.43 8.48
CA SER A 205 1.21 2.94 9.54
C SER A 205 2.68 3.06 9.19
N ILE A 206 3.54 2.89 10.20
CA ILE A 206 4.99 2.79 10.06
C ILE A 206 5.49 1.48 10.68
N ASP A 207 6.52 0.90 10.08
CA ASP A 207 7.13 -0.35 10.55
C ASP A 207 8.20 -0.06 11.60
N ARG A 208 7.84 -0.27 12.87
CA ARG A 208 8.76 -0.08 14.00
C ARG A 208 9.76 -1.22 14.15
N SER A 209 9.40 -2.40 13.66
CA SER A 209 10.25 -3.59 13.72
C SER A 209 11.30 -3.67 12.61
N GLY A 210 11.10 -2.94 11.51
CA GLY A 210 11.87 -3.06 10.27
C GLY A 210 11.61 -4.38 9.50
N GLN A 211 10.77 -5.27 10.03
CA GLN A 211 10.54 -6.61 9.48
C GLN A 211 9.74 -6.58 8.18
N LEU A 212 8.73 -5.70 8.08
CA LEU A 212 7.96 -5.54 6.84
C LEU A 212 8.86 -4.98 5.74
N THR A 213 9.66 -3.97 6.08
CA THR A 213 10.60 -3.35 5.14
C THR A 213 11.62 -4.37 4.64
N ARG A 214 12.22 -5.15 5.54
CA ARG A 214 13.15 -6.24 5.19
C ARG A 214 12.47 -7.29 4.31
N LEU A 215 11.27 -7.73 4.67
CA LEU A 215 10.53 -8.73 3.90
C LEU A 215 10.21 -8.22 2.49
N ARG A 216 9.81 -6.95 2.32
CA ARG A 216 9.63 -6.32 1.00
C ARG A 216 10.91 -6.36 0.15
N GLN A 217 12.06 -6.07 0.76
CA GLN A 217 13.35 -6.13 0.07
C GLN A 217 13.70 -7.57 -0.36
N GLN A 218 13.49 -8.55 0.52
CA GLN A 218 13.72 -9.97 0.21
C GLN A 218 12.77 -10.49 -0.88
N LEU A 219 11.48 -10.11 -0.82
CA LEU A 219 10.50 -10.41 -1.86
C LEU A 219 10.93 -9.80 -3.21
N ARG A 220 11.35 -8.53 -3.23
CA ARG A 220 11.82 -7.88 -4.44
C ARG A 220 13.05 -8.56 -5.05
N ALA A 221 13.99 -9.01 -4.22
CA ALA A 221 15.17 -9.73 -4.67
C ALA A 221 14.84 -11.14 -5.20
N SER A 222 13.85 -11.81 -4.61
CA SER A 222 13.44 -13.17 -4.98
C SER A 222 12.55 -13.20 -6.24
N PHE A 223 11.88 -12.09 -6.56
CA PHE A 223 10.99 -11.96 -7.71
C PHE A 223 11.40 -10.81 -8.63
N PRO A 224 12.51 -10.95 -9.37
CA PRO A 224 13.01 -9.88 -10.24
C PRO A 224 12.07 -9.58 -11.42
N GLY A 225 11.23 -10.54 -11.83
CA GLY A 225 10.20 -10.40 -12.87
C GLY A 225 8.85 -9.87 -12.38
N ALA A 226 8.71 -9.68 -11.06
CA ALA A 226 7.50 -9.14 -10.48
C ALA A 226 7.18 -7.74 -11.01
N SER A 227 5.94 -7.32 -10.80
CA SER A 227 5.45 -6.07 -11.32
C SER A 227 6.30 -4.87 -10.87
N THR A 228 6.49 -3.90 -11.77
CA THR A 228 7.36 -2.75 -11.50
C THR A 228 6.70 -1.74 -10.56
N LYS A 229 5.38 -1.58 -10.61
CA LYS A 229 4.68 -0.72 -9.62
C LYS A 229 4.43 -1.54 -8.37
N GLN A 230 5.09 -1.15 -7.28
CA GLN A 230 4.90 -1.73 -5.95
C GLN A 230 4.33 -0.66 -5.02
N THR A 231 3.68 -1.10 -3.95
CA THR A 231 3.24 -0.17 -2.90
C THR A 231 4.47 0.31 -2.10
N SER A 232 4.64 1.63 -2.01
CA SER A 232 5.66 2.23 -1.15
C SER A 232 5.16 2.43 0.26
N THR A 233 3.85 2.56 0.46
CA THR A 233 3.21 2.85 1.74
C THR A 233 2.82 1.59 2.51
N MET A 234 2.59 1.73 3.82
CA MET A 234 2.10 0.67 4.69
C MET A 234 0.74 1.12 5.21
N HIS A 235 -0.32 0.73 4.51
CA HIS A 235 -1.66 1.20 4.82
C HIS A 235 -2.68 0.08 4.73
N VAL A 236 -3.83 0.31 5.36
CA VAL A 236 -5.06 -0.45 5.17
C VAL A 236 -6.05 0.45 4.45
N SER A 237 -6.59 0.00 3.32
CA SER A 237 -7.70 0.69 2.65
C SER A 237 -9.00 0.37 3.38
N LEU A 238 -9.74 1.40 3.80
CA LEU A 238 -10.95 1.25 4.62
C LEU A 238 -12.22 1.41 3.78
N LEU A 239 -12.31 2.49 3.02
CA LEU A 239 -13.40 2.73 2.08
C LEU A 239 -12.90 3.49 0.86
N ARG A 240 -13.75 3.56 -0.17
CA ARG A 240 -13.48 4.25 -1.42
C ARG A 240 -14.71 4.96 -1.96
N VAL A 241 -14.58 6.23 -2.30
CA VAL A 241 -15.55 6.97 -3.10
C VAL A 241 -15.35 6.63 -4.57
N LEU A 242 -16.43 6.25 -5.23
CA LEU A 242 -16.45 5.85 -6.64
C LEU A 242 -17.22 6.81 -7.53
N THR A 243 -17.99 7.76 -6.97
CA THR A 243 -18.66 8.78 -7.78
C THR A 243 -17.64 9.79 -8.32
N PRO A 244 -17.49 9.94 -9.65
CA PRO A 244 -16.55 10.88 -10.27
C PRO A 244 -17.08 12.32 -10.24
N GLN A 245 -17.48 12.79 -9.07
CA GLN A 245 -17.99 14.13 -8.82
C GLN A 245 -17.22 14.78 -7.67
N GLN A 246 -16.85 16.05 -7.84
CA GLN A 246 -16.10 16.77 -6.82
C GLN A 246 -16.94 17.03 -5.57
N LEU A 247 -16.32 16.88 -4.40
CA LEU A 247 -16.91 17.22 -3.10
C LEU A 247 -16.93 18.74 -2.91
N SER A 248 -17.88 19.25 -2.12
CA SER A 248 -17.85 20.68 -1.78
C SER A 248 -16.65 21.01 -0.88
N PRO A 249 -16.16 22.26 -0.88
CA PRO A 249 -15.07 22.67 0.01
C PRO A 249 -15.35 22.39 1.50
N ASP A 250 -16.59 22.57 1.95
CA ASP A 250 -16.99 22.27 3.33
C ASP A 250 -16.86 20.77 3.63
N VAL A 251 -17.33 19.90 2.73
CA VAL A 251 -17.21 18.44 2.92
C VAL A 251 -15.74 18.00 2.92
N ILE A 252 -14.89 18.59 2.06
CA ILE A 252 -13.45 18.31 2.06
C ILE A 252 -12.82 18.68 3.40
N ARG A 253 -13.14 19.88 3.92
CA ARG A 253 -12.66 20.34 5.23
C ARG A 253 -13.13 19.40 6.34
N ASP A 254 -14.41 19.05 6.37
CA ASP A 254 -14.98 18.22 7.43
C ASP A 254 -14.38 16.79 7.42
N ILE A 255 -14.11 16.22 6.24
CA ILE A 255 -13.39 14.94 6.11
C ILE A 255 -11.96 15.07 6.63
N GLN A 256 -11.26 16.16 6.31
CA GLN A 256 -9.88 16.40 6.75
C GLN A 256 -9.81 16.54 8.28
N GLU A 257 -10.71 17.33 8.87
CA GLU A 257 -10.81 17.52 10.33
C GLU A 257 -11.12 16.20 11.05
N ALA A 258 -12.00 15.37 10.48
CA ALA A 258 -12.28 14.05 11.03
C ALA A 258 -11.06 13.11 10.92
N CYS A 259 -10.34 13.12 9.80
CA CYS A 259 -9.09 12.36 9.66
C CYS A 259 -8.02 12.81 10.66
N ASP A 260 -7.87 14.11 10.89
CA ASP A 260 -6.92 14.65 11.87
C ASP A 260 -7.32 14.28 13.31
N THR A 261 -8.61 14.35 13.63
CA THR A 261 -9.15 13.91 14.94
C THR A 261 -8.87 12.43 15.19
N TRP A 262 -9.11 11.57 14.20
CA TRP A 262 -8.82 10.15 14.29
C TRP A 262 -7.32 9.85 14.35
N THR A 263 -6.52 10.62 13.61
CA THR A 263 -5.05 10.56 13.69
C THR A 263 -4.58 10.80 15.11
N GLU A 264 -5.04 11.86 15.77
CA GLU A 264 -4.66 12.12 17.17
C GLU A 264 -5.15 11.03 18.13
N ARG A 265 -6.37 10.54 17.95
CA ARG A 265 -6.93 9.46 18.78
C ARG A 265 -6.15 8.15 18.67
N LEU A 266 -5.60 7.86 17.49
CA LEU A 266 -4.87 6.61 17.22
C LEU A 266 -3.35 6.76 17.29
N ARG A 267 -2.83 7.97 17.48
CA ARG A 267 -1.39 8.25 17.52
C ARG A 267 -0.67 7.32 18.50
N GLY A 268 0.37 6.64 18.03
CA GLY A 268 1.18 5.74 18.85
C GLY A 268 0.54 4.38 19.15
N ARG A 269 -0.68 4.11 18.67
CA ARG A 269 -1.28 2.77 18.75
C ARG A 269 -0.44 1.79 17.93
N THR A 270 -0.02 0.71 18.56
CA THR A 270 0.72 -0.36 17.89
C THR A 270 -0.14 -1.61 17.71
N PHE A 271 0.17 -2.40 16.69
CA PHE A 271 -0.45 -3.69 16.44
C PHE A 271 0.55 -4.63 15.76
N THR A 272 0.35 -5.93 15.97
CA THR A 272 1.25 -6.97 15.49
C THR A 272 0.56 -7.81 14.42
N LEU A 273 1.30 -8.11 13.35
CA LEU A 273 0.90 -9.02 12.29
C LEU A 273 1.83 -10.23 12.35
N ASP A 274 1.25 -11.43 12.46
CA ASP A 274 1.98 -12.69 12.69
C ASP A 274 1.85 -13.69 11.51
N ARG A 275 1.13 -13.29 10.47
CA ARG A 275 0.87 -14.11 9.29
C ARG A 275 0.78 -13.28 8.03
N LEU A 276 0.94 -13.94 6.91
CA LEU A 276 0.77 -13.44 5.56
C LEU A 276 -0.32 -14.25 4.87
N TRP A 277 -0.95 -13.64 3.88
CA TRP A 277 -1.71 -14.35 2.86
C TRP A 277 -1.00 -14.22 1.52
N HIS A 278 -0.73 -15.36 0.88
CA HIS A 278 -0.45 -15.41 -0.56
C HIS A 278 -1.78 -15.60 -1.29
N ILE A 279 -2.12 -14.68 -2.19
CA ILE A 279 -3.46 -14.59 -2.78
C ILE A 279 -3.35 -14.61 -4.28
N ARG A 280 -4.18 -15.45 -4.91
CA ARG A 280 -4.51 -15.39 -6.33
C ARG A 280 -5.86 -14.69 -6.44
N GLU A 281 -5.79 -13.38 -6.64
CA GLU A 281 -6.97 -12.52 -6.65
C GLU A 281 -7.74 -12.71 -7.96
N HIS A 282 -9.07 -12.71 -7.88
CA HIS A 282 -9.96 -12.91 -9.03
C HIS A 282 -11.05 -11.84 -9.18
N ILE A 283 -11.16 -10.96 -8.17
CA ILE A 283 -12.09 -9.82 -8.12
C ILE A 283 -11.25 -8.58 -7.81
N PHE A 284 -11.46 -7.50 -8.57
CA PHE A 284 -10.63 -6.31 -8.47
C PHE A 284 -10.63 -5.69 -7.06
N ALA A 285 -9.43 -5.51 -6.49
CA ALA A 285 -9.19 -4.79 -5.24
C ALA A 285 -9.95 -5.32 -4.02
N ALA A 286 -10.41 -6.57 -4.06
CA ALA A 286 -11.15 -7.21 -2.99
C ALA A 286 -10.24 -8.11 -2.13
N VAL A 287 -9.06 -8.49 -2.64
CA VAL A 287 -8.13 -9.40 -1.97
C VAL A 287 -8.80 -10.75 -1.64
N THR A 288 -9.67 -11.18 -2.58
CA THR A 288 -10.43 -12.43 -2.51
C THR A 288 -9.99 -13.43 -3.59
N GLY A 289 -10.07 -14.72 -3.27
CA GLY A 289 -9.73 -15.81 -4.19
C GLY A 289 -9.05 -16.97 -3.50
N LYS A 290 -8.25 -17.73 -4.26
CA LYS A 290 -7.45 -18.81 -3.67
C LYS A 290 -6.37 -18.17 -2.81
N ARG A 291 -6.48 -18.35 -1.49
CA ARG A 291 -5.54 -17.85 -0.50
C ARG A 291 -4.85 -18.99 0.23
N VAL A 292 -3.57 -18.80 0.53
CA VAL A 292 -2.81 -19.66 1.44
C VAL A 292 -2.32 -18.79 2.57
N GLU A 293 -2.63 -19.18 3.80
CA GLU A 293 -2.14 -18.52 4.99
C GLU A 293 -0.76 -19.06 5.37
N ILE A 294 0.16 -18.14 5.68
CA ILE A 294 1.56 -18.42 5.94
C ILE A 294 1.92 -17.74 7.25
N ARG A 295 2.29 -18.50 8.28
CA ARG A 295 2.77 -17.92 9.54
C ARG A 295 4.17 -17.35 9.38
N LEU A 296 4.40 -16.21 10.03
CA LEU A 296 5.74 -15.68 10.24
C LEU A 296 6.48 -16.50 11.30
N ALA A 297 7.80 -16.38 11.34
CA ALA A 297 8.61 -17.04 12.36
C ALA A 297 8.21 -16.60 13.76
N GLU A 298 8.31 -17.50 14.75
CA GLU A 298 8.12 -17.12 16.15
C GLU A 298 9.21 -16.14 16.59
N PRO A 299 8.93 -15.26 17.57
CA PRO A 299 9.97 -14.42 18.16
C PRO A 299 11.10 -15.31 18.68
N GLN A 300 12.33 -15.07 18.20
CA GLN A 300 13.50 -15.69 18.82
C GLN A 300 13.65 -15.11 20.22
N VAL A 301 13.23 -15.86 21.23
CA VAL A 301 13.53 -15.52 22.62
C VAL A 301 15.04 -15.66 22.76
N ALA A 302 15.75 -14.54 22.91
CA ALA A 302 17.17 -14.56 23.21
C ALA A 302 17.35 -15.28 24.56
N THR A 303 17.70 -16.57 24.52
CA THR A 303 18.16 -17.30 25.70
C THR A 303 19.53 -16.76 26.02
N PHE A 304 19.59 -15.78 26.93
CA PHE A 304 20.83 -15.42 27.59
C PHE A 304 21.28 -16.64 28.40
N ARG A 305 22.39 -17.25 27.97
CA ARG A 305 23.14 -18.25 28.74
C ARG A 305 24.29 -17.56 29.45
#